data_AF-A0A0D0C844-F1
#
_entry.id   AF-A0A0D0C844-F1
#
_cell.length_a   1.000
_cell.length_b   1.000
_cell.length_c   1.000
_cell.angle_alpha   90.00
_cell.angle_beta   90.00
_cell.angle_gamma   90.00
#
_symmetry.space_group_name_H-M   'P 1'
#
loop_
_entity.id
_entity.type
_entity.pdbx_description
1 polymer ?
#
loop_
_entity_poly.entity_id
_entity_poly.type
_entity_poly.pdbx_seq_one_letter_code
_entity_poly.pdbx_strand_id
1 'polypeptide(L)' 'INESPSELYSRILLLAKRGYPLWKPKAQGVRLPEAYKREGVRIGDVGILNGFGGFTYLFNIFHSADHAINTGRVPP' A
#
# COMPACT_ATOMS: atom_id res chain seq x y z
N ILE A 1 -22.55 -15.68 2.26
CA ILE A 1 -21.14 -15.21 2.21
C ILE A 1 -21.08 -13.97 3.07
N ASN A 2 -20.32 -13.98 4.17
CA ASN A 2 -20.18 -12.80 5.04
C ASN A 2 -18.95 -12.01 4.57
N GLU A 3 -19.15 -11.16 3.58
CA GLU A 3 -18.08 -10.32 3.00
C GLU A 3 -17.79 -9.14 3.94
N SER A 4 -16.51 -8.83 4.18
CA SER A 4 -16.10 -7.67 4.98
C SER A 4 -16.42 -6.35 4.25
N PRO A 5 -16.61 -5.22 4.98
CA PRO A 5 -16.85 -3.93 4.35
C PRO A 5 -15.75 -3.52 3.35
N SER A 6 -14.50 -3.88 3.61
CA SER A 6 -13.37 -3.62 2.70
C SER A 6 -13.45 -4.43 1.41
N GLU A 7 -13.89 -5.68 1.49
CA GLU A 7 -14.07 -6.54 0.30
C GLU A 7 -15.25 -6.05 -0.54
N LEU A 8 -16.38 -5.73 0.11
CA LEU A 8 -17.55 -5.15 -0.56
C LEU A 8 -17.19 -3.86 -1.31
N TYR A 9 -16.47 -2.95 -0.64
CA TYR A 9 -16.04 -1.68 -1.24
C TYR A 9 -15.09 -1.89 -2.42
N SER A 10 -14.12 -2.79 -2.27
CA SER A 10 -13.17 -3.14 -3.34
C SER A 10 -13.87 -3.74 -4.54
N ARG A 11 -14.81 -4.67 -4.32
CA ARG A 11 -15.60 -5.29 -5.39
C ARG A 11 -16.40 -4.25 -6.17
N ILE A 12 -17.11 -3.35 -5.48
CA ILE A 12 -17.94 -2.33 -6.14
C ILE A 12 -17.09 -1.38 -6.99
N LEU A 13 -15.92 -0.94 -6.50
CA LEU A 13 -15.04 -0.04 -7.26
C LEU A 13 -14.36 -0.72 -8.45
N LEU A 14 -13.98 -2.00 -8.31
CA LEU A 14 -13.44 -2.78 -9.42
C LEU A 14 -14.49 -2.97 -10.52
N LEU A 15 -15.73 -3.35 -10.16
CA LEU A 15 -16.84 -3.49 -11.11
C LEU A 15 -17.16 -2.17 -11.81
N ALA A 16 -17.03 -1.05 -11.10
CA ALA A 16 -17.21 0.29 -11.66
C ALA A 16 -16.00 0.79 -12.49
N LYS A 17 -14.94 -0.01 -12.65
CA LYS A 17 -13.67 0.38 -13.31
C LYS A 17 -13.02 1.62 -12.69
N ARG A 18 -13.17 1.82 -11.38
CA ARG A 18 -12.60 2.93 -10.60
C ARG A 18 -11.33 2.55 -9.84
N GLY A 19 -10.78 1.37 -10.12
CA GLY A 19 -9.56 0.86 -9.49
C GLY A 19 -9.83 0.11 -8.18
N TYR A 20 -8.76 -0.14 -7.43
CA TYR A 20 -8.81 -0.85 -6.14
C TYR A 20 -8.62 0.15 -4.99
N PRO A 21 -9.60 0.30 -4.08
CA PRO A 21 -9.44 1.18 -2.93
C PRO A 21 -8.48 0.60 -1.90
N LEU A 22 -7.63 1.45 -1.33
CA LEU A 22 -6.98 1.14 -0.07
C LEU A 22 -7.93 1.52 1.06
N TRP A 23 -8.43 0.53 1.80
CA TRP A 23 -9.35 0.74 2.94
C TRP A 23 -8.70 1.59 4.04
N LYS A 24 -7.39 1.41 4.25
CA LYS A 24 -6.56 2.25 5.13
C LYS A 24 -5.35 2.76 4.33
N PRO A 25 -5.47 3.90 3.63
CA PRO A 25 -4.44 4.37 2.69
C PRO A 25 -3.22 4.97 3.39
N LYS A 26 -3.37 5.43 4.65
CA LYS A 26 -2.20 5.86 5.42
C LYS A 26 -1.36 4.64 5.74
N ALA A 27 -0.10 4.67 5.37
CA ALA A 27 0.83 3.61 5.71
C ALA A 27 0.98 3.55 7.24
N GLN A 28 0.62 2.40 7.82
CA GLN A 28 0.61 2.18 9.26
C GLN A 28 1.85 1.39 9.63
N GLY A 29 2.76 1.98 10.40
CA GLY A 29 3.94 1.27 10.87
C GLY A 29 5.00 2.20 11.46
N VAL A 30 5.45 1.88 12.68
CA VAL A 30 6.52 2.62 13.38
C VAL A 30 7.82 2.61 12.56
N ARG A 31 8.05 1.53 11.80
CA ARG A 31 9.27 1.23 11.03
C ARG A 31 9.27 1.77 9.60
N LEU A 32 8.39 2.69 9.21
CA LEU A 32 8.45 3.28 7.85
C LEU A 32 9.48 4.42 7.79
N PRO A 33 10.15 4.64 6.62
CA PRO A 33 11.02 5.79 6.44
C PRO A 33 10.23 7.09 6.62
N GLU A 34 10.85 8.08 7.24
CA GLU A 34 10.26 9.40 7.51
C GLU A 34 9.86 10.09 6.20
N ALA A 35 10.67 9.94 5.15
CA ALA A 35 10.34 10.42 3.80
C ALA A 35 9.03 9.80 3.27
N TYR A 36 8.82 8.51 3.50
CA TYR A 36 7.61 7.82 3.08
C TYR A 36 6.39 8.18 3.96
N LYS A 37 6.58 8.38 5.28
CA LYS A 37 5.50 8.84 6.19
C LYS A 37 4.93 10.21 5.79
N ARG A 38 5.77 11.11 5.26
CA ARG A 38 5.38 12.45 4.84
C ARG A 38 4.56 12.45 3.54
N GLU A 39 4.90 11.58 2.60
CA GLU A 39 4.29 11.54 1.27
C GLU A 39 3.10 10.55 1.20
N GLY A 40 3.15 9.50 2.02
CA GLY A 40 2.16 8.44 2.02
C GLY A 40 2.32 7.48 0.83
N VAL A 41 1.24 6.75 0.54
CA VAL A 41 1.19 5.79 -0.57
C VAL A 41 1.15 6.53 -1.91
N ARG A 42 1.90 6.01 -2.88
CA ARG A 42 2.06 6.55 -4.24
C ARG A 42 2.07 5.43 -5.28
N ILE A 43 1.97 5.83 -6.55
CA ILE A 43 2.10 4.91 -7.68
C ILE A 43 3.51 4.29 -7.67
N GLY A 44 3.59 2.99 -7.96
CA GLY A 44 4.83 2.21 -7.92
C GLY A 44 5.10 1.55 -6.57
N ASP A 45 4.31 1.82 -5.54
CA ASP A 45 4.48 1.15 -4.25
C ASP A 45 4.11 -0.34 -4.35
N VAL A 46 5.05 -1.17 -3.92
CA VAL A 46 4.88 -2.59 -3.69
C VAL A 46 4.63 -2.79 -2.20
N GLY A 47 3.58 -3.53 -1.88
CA GLY A 47 3.19 -3.78 -0.50
C GLY A 47 2.26 -4.96 -0.33
N ILE A 48 1.98 -5.29 0.92
CA ILE A 48 1.12 -6.41 1.32
C ILE A 48 -0.22 -5.85 1.78
N LEU A 49 -1.32 -6.34 1.19
CA LEU A 49 -2.67 -6.11 1.67
C LEU A 49 -3.06 -7.22 2.65
N ASN A 50 -3.48 -6.84 3.86
CA ASN A 50 -4.01 -7.79 4.83
C ASN A 50 -5.53 -7.97 4.67
N GLY A 51 -6.10 -9.00 5.32
CA GLY A 51 -7.54 -9.30 5.26
C GLY A 51 -8.47 -8.22 5.84
N PHE A 52 -7.94 -7.18 6.48
CA PHE A 52 -8.70 -6.03 6.98
C PHE A 52 -8.56 -4.79 6.08
N GLY A 53 -7.96 -4.94 4.88
CA GLY A 53 -7.73 -3.86 3.93
C GLY A 53 -6.60 -2.89 4.32
N GLY A 54 -5.73 -3.29 5.25
CA GLY A 54 -4.51 -2.54 5.60
C GLY A 54 -3.39 -2.79 4.60
N PHE A 55 -2.67 -1.72 4.24
CA PHE A 55 -1.53 -1.77 3.31
C PHE A 55 -0.20 -1.61 4.06
N THR A 56 0.68 -2.59 3.91
CA THR A 56 2.06 -2.57 4.44
C THR A 56 3.04 -2.34 3.31
N TYR A 57 3.72 -1.19 3.32
CA TYR A 57 4.69 -0.82 2.30
C TYR A 57 5.99 -1.64 2.39
N LEU A 58 6.52 -2.05 1.24
CA LEU A 58 7.82 -2.71 1.09
C LEU A 58 8.81 -1.76 0.39
N PHE A 59 8.63 -1.48 -0.89
CA PHE A 59 9.50 -0.58 -1.65
C PHE A 59 8.71 0.01 -2.83
N ASN A 60 9.25 1.03 -3.49
CA ASN A 60 8.69 1.60 -4.69
C ASN A 60 9.52 1.21 -5.92
N ILE A 61 8.90 0.64 -6.95
CA ILE A 61 9.59 0.14 -8.15
C ILE A 61 10.18 1.23 -9.03
N PHE A 62 9.75 2.49 -8.88
CA PHE A 62 10.27 3.61 -9.66
C PHE A 62 11.50 4.26 -9.03
N HIS A 63 11.90 3.81 -7.85
CA HIS A 63 13.08 4.30 -7.15
C HIS A 63 14.15 3.21 -7.07
N SER A 64 15.41 3.63 -7.07
CA SER A 64 16.55 2.74 -6.87
C SER A 64 16.60 2.19 -5.43
N ALA A 65 17.41 1.15 -5.21
CA ALA A 65 17.55 0.49 -3.91
C ALA A 65 18.12 1.43 -2.81
N ASP A 66 18.97 2.37 -3.21
CA ASP A 66 19.61 3.37 -2.35
C ASP A 66 18.72 4.59 -2.07
N HIS A 67 17.61 4.76 -2.77
CA HIS A 67 16.67 5.85 -2.53
C HIS A 67 16.11 5.76 -1.09
N ALA A 68 15.95 6.91 -0.42
CA ALA A 68 15.63 7.00 1.00
C ALA A 68 14.37 6.22 1.44
N ILE A 69 13.43 5.98 0.52
CA ILE A 69 12.20 5.21 0.80
C ILE A 69 12.37 3.70 0.57
N ASN A 70 13.39 3.28 -0.15
CA ASN A 70 13.68 1.89 -0.53
C ASN A 70 14.84 1.29 0.28
N THR A 71 15.70 2.13 0.86
CA THR A 71 16.88 1.71 1.62
C THR A 71 16.52 0.62 2.64
N GLY A 72 17.15 -0.55 2.50
CA GLY A 72 16.97 -1.69 3.38
C GLY A 72 15.65 -2.45 3.23
N ARG A 73 14.91 -2.27 2.13
CA ARG A 73 13.61 -2.95 1.91
C ARG A 73 13.46 -3.66 0.57
N VAL A 74 14.33 -3.38 -0.40
CA VAL A 74 14.35 -4.13 -1.65
C VAL A 74 14.86 -5.56 -1.42
N PRO A 75 14.32 -6.58 -2.11
CA PRO A 75 14.90 -7.92 -2.13
C PRO A 75 16.36 -7.91 -2.63
N PRO A 76 17.21 -8.85 -2.17
CA PRO A 76 18.59 -9.01 -2.64
C PRO A 76 18.67 -9.43 -4.12
#